data_AF-A0AAI8T196-F1
#
_entry.id   AF-A0AAI8T196-F1
#
_cell.length_a   1.000
_cell.length_b   1.000
_cell.length_c   1.000
_cell.angle_alpha   90.00
_cell.angle_beta   90.00
_cell.angle_gamma   90.00
#
_symmetry.space_group_name_H-M   'P 1'
#
loop_
_entity.id
_entity.type
_entity.pdbx_description
1 polymer ?
#
loop_
_entity_poly.entity_id
_entity_poly.type
_entity_poly.pdbx_seq_one_letter_code
_entity_poly.pdbx_strand_id
1 'polypeptide(L)'
;MPEKLQHVLILAHPGHELRIHHWIELSKPRIYLLTDGSGGRHSARTQYSRDLVEAAGATAGAMFGDMPDAVWYKALLAGDSGFFADVLARIHADLSDMQDVQIVSDAVDGYNPMHDLAYAFGNAVNRLLQRPARKQLCSAAVPNVPGAVEVEIQLDSAARARKMAAVKAYTPLADEARQILDRDPQCFDRELLISQHFDWDAPWTPDWERIGKERVANKVYDRCITYKENVQPVAQRLMSEGDRTHAPRKVQRLPSRA
;
A
#
# COMPACT_ATOMS: atom_id res chain seq x y z
N MET A 1 20.89 13.78 19.88
CA MET A 1 19.51 13.28 20.11
C MET A 1 19.32 12.10 19.18
N PRO A 2 18.84 10.94 19.63
CA PRO A 2 18.46 9.89 18.68
C PRO A 2 17.44 10.46 17.71
N GLU A 3 17.60 10.18 16.41
CA GLU A 3 16.61 10.60 15.42
C GLU A 3 15.25 9.98 15.79
N LYS A 4 14.19 10.78 15.68
CA LYS A 4 12.84 10.32 15.98
C LYS A 4 12.43 9.29 14.92
N LEU A 5 11.89 8.15 15.34
CA LEU A 5 11.33 7.16 14.42
C LEU A 5 10.32 7.82 13.48
N GLN A 6 10.58 7.69 12.18
CA GLN A 6 9.71 8.16 11.11
C GLN A 6 8.82 7.01 10.65
N HIS A 7 7.63 7.34 10.17
CA HIS A 7 6.67 6.36 9.71
C HIS A 7 6.35 6.63 8.24
N VAL A 8 6.29 5.55 7.46
CA VAL A 8 5.88 5.59 6.07
C VAL A 8 4.69 4.66 5.90
N LEU A 9 3.67 5.12 5.20
CA LEU A 9 2.47 4.36 4.92
C LEU A 9 2.26 4.26 3.41
N ILE A 10 2.17 3.04 2.87
CA ILE A 10 1.95 2.80 1.43
C ILE A 10 0.63 2.05 1.23
N LEU A 11 -0.36 2.73 0.67
CA LEU A 11 -1.69 2.18 0.44
C LEU A 11 -2.01 2.12 -1.05
N ALA A 12 -2.81 1.13 -1.43
CA ALA A 12 -3.29 0.95 -2.78
C ALA A 12 -4.21 2.10 -3.21
N HIS A 13 -5.17 2.45 -2.34
CA HIS A 13 -6.27 3.36 -2.69
C HIS A 13 -6.53 4.41 -1.61
N PRO A 14 -6.94 5.62 -2.02
CA PRO A 14 -7.60 6.59 -1.17
C PRO A 14 -8.75 5.97 -0.37
N GLY A 15 -8.73 6.20 0.95
CA GLY A 15 -9.72 5.74 1.89
C GLY A 15 -9.27 4.58 2.78
N HIS A 16 -8.19 3.87 2.41
CA HIS A 16 -7.61 2.83 3.25
C HIS A 16 -7.01 3.40 4.55
N GLU A 17 -6.57 4.66 4.53
CA GLU A 17 -6.08 5.38 5.69
C GLU A 17 -7.11 5.48 6.82
N LEU A 18 -8.42 5.44 6.50
CA LEU A 18 -9.49 5.43 7.49
C LEU A 18 -9.47 4.19 8.40
N ARG A 19 -8.85 3.09 7.96
CA ARG A 19 -8.72 1.86 8.76
C ARG A 19 -7.90 2.08 10.02
N ILE A 20 -6.87 2.93 9.91
CA ILE A 20 -5.85 3.18 10.91
C ILE A 20 -5.72 4.69 11.18
N HIS A 21 -6.85 5.40 11.14
CA HIS A 21 -6.93 6.86 11.28
C HIS A 21 -6.24 7.36 12.55
N HIS A 22 -6.51 6.74 13.70
CA HIS A 22 -5.90 7.18 14.95
C HIS A 22 -4.40 6.89 14.99
N TRP A 23 -3.95 5.76 14.43
CA TRP A 23 -2.53 5.51 14.24
C TRP A 23 -1.85 6.60 13.39
N ILE A 24 -2.51 7.11 12.36
CA ILE A 24 -2.00 8.23 11.54
C ILE A 24 -1.88 9.51 12.38
N GLU A 25 -2.86 9.83 13.22
CA GLU A 25 -2.79 11.00 14.13
C GLU A 25 -1.58 10.90 15.09
N LEU A 26 -1.28 9.69 15.57
CA LEU A 26 -0.19 9.43 16.51
C LEU A 26 1.19 9.41 15.84
N SER A 27 1.28 8.73 14.70
CA SER A 27 2.56 8.43 14.02
C SER A 27 2.97 9.48 13.00
N LYS A 28 1.99 10.25 12.48
CA LYS A 28 2.15 11.31 11.48
C LYS A 28 3.03 10.87 10.29
N PRO A 29 2.65 9.79 9.59
CA PRO A 29 3.50 9.19 8.58
C PRO A 29 3.61 10.07 7.33
N ARG A 30 4.62 9.79 6.51
CA ARG A 30 4.58 10.13 5.09
C ARG A 30 3.80 9.05 4.34
N ILE A 31 2.75 9.45 3.65
CA ILE A 31 1.75 8.55 3.08
C ILE A 31 1.88 8.55 1.56
N TYR A 32 1.87 7.37 0.97
CA TYR A 32 1.86 7.16 -0.47
C TYR A 32 0.59 6.41 -0.86
N LEU A 33 -0.11 6.94 -1.86
CA LEU A 33 -1.29 6.31 -2.45
C LEU A 33 -0.95 5.92 -3.87
N LEU A 34 -0.94 4.62 -4.18
CA LEU A 34 -0.53 4.12 -5.49
C LEU A 34 -1.50 4.61 -6.58
N THR A 35 -2.79 4.50 -6.32
CA THR A 35 -3.86 4.85 -7.27
C THR A 35 -4.72 6.01 -6.78
N ASP A 36 -5.56 6.59 -7.64
CA ASP A 36 -6.55 7.62 -7.26
C ASP A 36 -7.86 7.03 -6.70
N GLY A 37 -7.98 5.70 -6.67
CA GLY A 37 -9.12 4.98 -6.15
C GLY A 37 -10.40 5.15 -6.97
N SER A 38 -10.32 5.58 -8.22
CA SER A 38 -11.49 5.84 -9.07
C SER A 38 -12.29 4.59 -9.42
N GLY A 39 -11.67 3.41 -9.39
CA GLY A 39 -12.27 2.12 -9.70
C GLY A 39 -13.12 2.15 -10.98
N GLY A 40 -14.20 1.38 -10.98
CA GLY A 40 -15.19 1.38 -12.06
C GLY A 40 -16.11 2.61 -12.09
N ARG A 41 -15.99 3.54 -11.13
CA ARG A 41 -16.82 4.75 -11.04
C ARG A 41 -16.15 5.96 -11.70
N HIS A 42 -14.88 5.85 -12.09
CA HIS A 42 -14.10 6.89 -12.78
C HIS A 42 -14.03 8.25 -12.07
N SER A 43 -14.28 8.28 -10.76
CA SER A 43 -14.18 9.48 -9.93
C SER A 43 -13.06 9.32 -8.92
N ALA A 44 -11.99 10.09 -9.08
CA ALA A 44 -10.88 10.12 -8.13
C ALA A 44 -11.38 10.47 -6.71
N ARG A 45 -10.78 9.82 -5.71
CA ARG A 45 -11.07 10.05 -4.30
C ARG A 45 -9.93 10.77 -3.56
N THR A 46 -8.84 11.09 -4.28
CA THR A 46 -7.58 11.63 -3.76
C THR A 46 -7.74 12.88 -2.88
N GLN A 47 -8.68 13.80 -3.21
CA GLN A 47 -8.86 15.02 -2.40
C GLN A 47 -9.32 14.70 -0.97
N TYR A 48 -10.19 13.71 -0.78
CA TYR A 48 -10.65 13.32 0.55
C TYR A 48 -9.50 12.78 1.41
N SER A 49 -8.63 11.97 0.82
CA SER A 49 -7.42 11.51 1.49
C SER A 49 -6.48 12.67 1.82
N ARG A 50 -6.32 13.64 0.92
CA ARG A 50 -5.47 14.81 1.17
C ARG A 50 -5.95 15.60 2.38
N ASP A 51 -7.24 15.92 2.42
CA ASP A 51 -7.85 16.65 3.52
C ASP A 51 -7.70 15.90 4.86
N LEU A 52 -7.90 14.58 4.84
CA LEU A 52 -7.73 13.72 6.02
C LEU A 52 -6.27 13.69 6.49
N VAL A 53 -5.32 13.49 5.58
CA VAL A 53 -3.89 13.42 5.88
C VAL A 53 -3.39 14.74 6.49
N GLU A 54 -3.80 15.86 5.92
CA GLU A 54 -3.48 17.19 6.45
C GLU A 54 -4.10 17.42 7.84
N ALA A 55 -5.38 17.05 8.03
CA ALA A 55 -6.06 17.18 9.31
C ALA A 55 -5.45 16.31 10.42
N ALA A 56 -4.93 15.13 10.08
CA ALA A 56 -4.23 14.24 11.01
C ALA A 56 -2.77 14.68 11.30
N GLY A 57 -2.27 15.70 10.59
CA GLY A 57 -0.90 16.19 10.71
C GLY A 57 0.14 15.24 10.09
N ALA A 58 -0.29 14.36 9.20
CA ALA A 58 0.56 13.52 8.37
C ALA A 58 0.95 14.26 7.07
N THR A 59 1.74 13.63 6.20
CA THR A 59 2.20 14.27 4.95
C THR A 59 1.97 13.40 3.74
N ALA A 60 1.57 13.99 2.62
CA ALA A 60 1.53 13.31 1.33
C ALA A 60 2.95 13.16 0.78
N GLY A 61 3.31 11.94 0.35
CA GLY A 61 4.57 11.65 -0.33
C GLY A 61 4.53 11.96 -1.83
N ALA A 62 5.64 11.72 -2.51
CA ALA A 62 5.81 11.98 -3.94
C ALA A 62 4.89 11.18 -4.90
N MET A 63 4.13 10.22 -4.38
CA MET A 63 3.10 9.47 -5.08
C MET A 63 1.83 9.50 -4.23
N PHE A 64 0.82 10.29 -4.61
CA PHE A 64 -0.37 10.46 -3.80
C PHE A 64 -1.64 10.46 -4.65
N GLY A 65 -1.94 9.31 -5.24
CA GLY A 65 -3.15 9.11 -6.03
C GLY A 65 -3.21 9.96 -7.29
N ASP A 66 -2.05 10.13 -7.94
CA ASP A 66 -1.87 10.93 -9.16
C ASP A 66 -2.36 10.20 -10.42
N MET A 67 -2.59 8.88 -10.33
CA MET A 67 -2.91 8.03 -11.48
C MET A 67 -4.19 7.21 -11.26
N PRO A 68 -5.09 7.14 -12.26
CA PRO A 68 -6.28 6.31 -12.21
C PRO A 68 -6.01 4.83 -12.02
N ASP A 69 -6.90 4.12 -11.31
CA ASP A 69 -6.86 2.65 -11.17
C ASP A 69 -6.69 1.94 -12.53
N ALA A 70 -7.36 2.45 -13.57
CA ALA A 70 -7.29 1.91 -14.92
C ALA A 70 -5.86 1.94 -15.54
N VAL A 71 -5.03 2.91 -15.17
CA VAL A 71 -3.63 2.99 -15.63
C VAL A 71 -2.82 1.83 -15.05
N TRP A 72 -2.98 1.58 -13.75
CA TRP A 72 -2.34 0.48 -13.04
C TRP A 72 -2.78 -0.89 -13.56
N TYR A 73 -4.08 -1.08 -13.77
CA TYR A 73 -4.62 -2.31 -14.33
C TYR A 73 -4.14 -2.55 -15.76
N LYS A 74 -4.03 -1.50 -16.58
CA LYS A 74 -3.46 -1.60 -17.93
C LYS A 74 -1.98 -2.01 -17.87
N ALA A 75 -1.19 -1.43 -16.96
CA ALA A 75 0.22 -1.81 -16.78
C ALA A 75 0.36 -3.28 -16.35
N LEU A 76 -0.48 -3.76 -15.43
CA LEU A 76 -0.55 -5.18 -15.05
C LEU A 76 -0.84 -6.09 -16.24
N LEU A 77 -1.88 -5.78 -17.02
CA LEU A 77 -2.28 -6.58 -18.18
C LEU A 77 -1.21 -6.58 -19.29
N ALA A 78 -0.45 -5.50 -19.42
CA ALA A 78 0.65 -5.35 -20.35
C ALA A 78 1.96 -6.00 -19.87
N GLY A 79 2.05 -6.40 -18.59
CA GLY A 79 3.28 -6.88 -17.99
C GLY A 79 4.36 -5.79 -17.91
N ASP A 80 3.96 -4.52 -17.83
CA ASP A 80 4.87 -3.38 -17.83
C ASP A 80 5.55 -3.23 -16.45
N SER A 81 6.53 -4.09 -16.19
CA SER A 81 7.32 -4.05 -14.96
C SER A 81 8.14 -2.76 -14.79
N GLY A 82 8.41 -2.02 -15.88
CA GLY A 82 9.12 -0.75 -15.85
C GLY A 82 8.31 0.32 -15.14
N PHE A 83 7.01 0.41 -15.44
CA PHE A 83 6.07 1.32 -14.76
C PHE A 83 6.13 1.18 -13.22
N PHE A 84 6.11 -0.05 -12.69
CA PHE A 84 6.16 -0.29 -11.25
C PHE A 84 7.53 0.03 -10.64
N ALA A 85 8.62 -0.27 -11.36
CA ALA A 85 9.97 0.08 -10.93
C ALA A 85 10.18 1.59 -10.87
N ASP A 86 9.62 2.34 -11.82
CA ASP A 86 9.69 3.81 -11.84
C ASP A 86 8.91 4.41 -10.66
N VAL A 87 7.75 3.86 -10.32
CA VAL A 87 7.01 4.27 -9.12
C VAL A 87 7.80 3.98 -7.85
N LEU A 88 8.42 2.79 -7.74
CA LEU A 88 9.26 2.43 -6.61
C LEU A 88 10.44 3.39 -6.46
N ALA A 89 11.09 3.74 -7.57
CA ALA A 89 12.20 4.69 -7.59
C ALA A 89 11.79 6.08 -7.11
N ARG A 90 10.59 6.56 -7.49
CA ARG A 90 10.04 7.84 -7.00
C ARG A 90 9.79 7.82 -5.50
N ILE A 91 9.17 6.75 -4.98
CA ILE A 91 8.94 6.59 -3.53
C ILE A 91 10.29 6.56 -2.79
N HIS A 92 11.25 5.77 -3.27
CA HIS A 92 12.56 5.67 -2.64
C HIS A 92 13.34 6.99 -2.65
N ALA A 93 13.33 7.73 -3.77
CA ALA A 93 13.99 9.02 -3.86
C ALA A 93 13.43 10.05 -2.86
N ASP A 94 12.11 10.05 -2.67
CA ASP A 94 11.43 10.91 -1.71
C ASP A 94 11.79 10.57 -0.25
N LEU A 95 12.18 9.33 0.04
CA LEU A 95 12.57 8.86 1.37
C LEU A 95 14.08 8.94 1.64
N SER A 96 14.86 9.54 0.74
CA SER A 96 16.33 9.49 0.77
C SER A 96 17.00 10.17 1.97
N ASP A 97 16.29 11.07 2.66
CA ASP A 97 16.75 11.77 3.86
C ASP A 97 16.34 11.07 5.17
N MET A 98 15.55 10.00 5.10
CA MET A 98 15.07 9.28 6.28
C MET A 98 16.03 8.17 6.72
N GLN A 99 16.36 8.09 8.01
CA GLN A 99 17.29 7.07 8.54
C GLN A 99 16.61 5.98 9.39
N ASP A 100 15.77 6.32 10.38
CA ASP A 100 15.00 5.33 11.16
C ASP A 100 13.53 5.34 10.72
N VAL A 101 13.11 4.32 9.96
CA VAL A 101 11.80 4.26 9.32
C VAL A 101 11.05 2.97 9.67
N GLN A 102 9.81 3.12 10.13
CA GLN A 102 8.83 2.04 10.19
C GLN A 102 7.94 2.09 8.95
N ILE A 103 8.01 1.06 8.10
CA ILE A 103 7.12 0.90 6.95
C ILE A 103 5.82 0.23 7.40
N VAL A 104 4.70 0.82 6.98
CA VAL A 104 3.36 0.24 7.02
C VAL A 104 2.81 0.21 5.59
N SER A 105 2.11 -0.84 5.20
CA SER A 105 1.43 -0.91 3.91
C SER A 105 0.03 -1.50 4.02
N ASP A 106 -0.71 -1.61 2.92
CA ASP A 106 -1.78 -2.62 2.85
C ASP A 106 -1.19 -4.03 3.02
N ALA A 107 -1.98 -4.92 3.60
CA ALA A 107 -1.69 -6.35 3.67
C ALA A 107 -2.02 -7.05 2.35
N VAL A 108 -1.37 -8.19 2.08
CA VAL A 108 -1.82 -9.14 1.06
C VAL A 108 -3.13 -9.75 1.53
N ASP A 109 -4.21 -9.49 0.82
CA ASP A 109 -5.57 -9.88 1.21
C ASP A 109 -6.33 -10.66 0.13
N GLY A 110 -5.82 -10.69 -1.10
CA GLY A 110 -6.44 -11.39 -2.21
C GLY A 110 -7.76 -10.79 -2.68
N TYR A 111 -8.15 -9.60 -2.20
CA TYR A 111 -9.37 -8.90 -2.60
C TYR A 111 -9.16 -7.95 -3.79
N ASN A 112 -7.98 -7.35 -3.93
CA ASN A 112 -7.62 -6.51 -5.06
C ASN A 112 -6.11 -6.60 -5.34
N PRO A 113 -5.67 -6.76 -6.60
CA PRO A 113 -4.26 -6.92 -6.93
C PRO A 113 -3.40 -5.73 -6.49
N MET A 114 -3.97 -4.53 -6.37
CA MET A 114 -3.23 -3.36 -5.90
C MET A 114 -2.98 -3.36 -4.39
N HIS A 115 -3.82 -4.01 -3.58
CA HIS A 115 -3.56 -4.19 -2.15
C HIS A 115 -2.33 -5.07 -1.97
N ASP A 116 -2.32 -6.20 -2.66
CA ASP A 116 -1.22 -7.16 -2.64
C ASP A 116 0.08 -6.52 -3.16
N LEU A 117 0.00 -5.66 -4.19
CA LEU A 117 1.17 -4.93 -4.67
C LEU A 117 1.62 -3.81 -3.72
N ALA A 118 0.73 -3.16 -2.97
CA ALA A 118 1.14 -2.19 -1.95
C ALA A 118 1.99 -2.87 -0.85
N TYR A 119 1.68 -4.12 -0.47
CA TYR A 119 2.57 -4.93 0.35
C TYR A 119 3.94 -5.13 -0.30
N ALA A 120 3.99 -5.47 -1.60
CA ALA A 120 5.25 -5.63 -2.32
C ALA A 120 6.07 -4.32 -2.38
N PHE A 121 5.43 -3.17 -2.63
CA PHE A 121 6.10 -1.87 -2.57
C PHE A 121 6.68 -1.61 -1.17
N GLY A 122 5.91 -1.86 -0.10
CA GLY A 122 6.38 -1.74 1.27
C GLY A 122 7.63 -2.60 1.54
N ASN A 123 7.62 -3.84 1.05
CA ASN A 123 8.76 -4.74 1.23
C ASN A 123 10.00 -4.26 0.46
N ALA A 124 9.81 -3.82 -0.77
CA ALA A 124 10.89 -3.30 -1.61
C ALA A 124 11.51 -2.03 -1.02
N VAL A 125 10.70 -1.08 -0.57
CA VAL A 125 11.16 0.14 0.10
C VAL A 125 11.92 -0.21 1.38
N ASN A 126 11.40 -1.13 2.19
CA ASN A 126 12.07 -1.56 3.43
C ASN A 126 13.47 -2.15 3.16
N ARG A 127 13.66 -2.84 2.04
CA ARG A 127 14.97 -3.35 1.59
C ARG A 127 15.89 -2.24 1.10
N LEU A 128 15.34 -1.23 0.41
CA LEU A 128 16.12 -0.11 -0.13
C LEU A 128 16.68 0.82 0.96
N LEU A 129 15.93 1.06 2.04
CA LEU A 129 16.27 2.08 3.05
C LEU A 129 17.33 1.68 4.10
N GLN A 130 17.86 0.45 4.08
CA GLN A 130 18.93 -0.08 4.96
C GLN A 130 19.42 0.79 6.18
N ARG A 131 18.82 0.62 7.37
CA ARG A 131 19.42 0.22 8.68
C ARG A 131 18.98 0.99 9.94
N PRO A 132 18.69 0.27 11.06
CA PRO A 132 18.28 -1.15 11.10
C PRO A 132 16.89 -1.29 10.46
N ALA A 133 16.80 -2.16 9.44
CA ALA A 133 15.52 -2.40 8.76
C ALA A 133 14.52 -2.99 9.75
N ARG A 134 13.38 -2.31 9.92
CA ARG A 134 12.29 -2.76 10.78
C ARG A 134 11.43 -3.75 10.03
N LYS A 135 10.77 -4.65 10.75
CA LYS A 135 9.73 -5.49 10.16
C LYS A 135 8.63 -4.60 9.60
N GLN A 136 8.26 -4.78 8.33
CA GLN A 136 7.10 -4.13 7.74
C GLN A 136 5.84 -4.54 8.51
N LEU A 137 5.00 -3.57 8.84
CA LEU A 137 3.66 -3.80 9.35
C LEU A 137 2.64 -3.56 8.23
N CYS A 138 1.42 -4.06 8.43
CA CYS A 138 0.37 -3.98 7.42
C CYS A 138 -0.97 -3.60 8.06
N SER A 139 -1.77 -2.83 7.32
CA SER A 139 -3.18 -2.62 7.60
C SER A 139 -4.01 -3.52 6.68
N ALA A 140 -5.01 -4.20 7.25
CA ALA A 140 -5.90 -5.06 6.48
C ALA A 140 -7.07 -4.23 5.92
N ALA A 141 -7.23 -4.22 4.59
CA ALA A 141 -8.36 -3.57 3.94
C ALA A 141 -9.66 -4.38 4.06
N VAL A 142 -9.57 -5.68 4.37
CA VAL A 142 -10.68 -6.62 4.58
C VAL A 142 -10.50 -7.38 5.90
N PRO A 143 -11.56 -7.94 6.51
CA PRO A 143 -11.43 -8.72 7.74
C PRO A 143 -10.73 -10.07 7.51
N ASN A 144 -10.21 -10.67 8.58
CA ASN A 144 -9.61 -12.01 8.61
C ASN A 144 -8.38 -12.23 7.71
N VAL A 145 -7.64 -11.16 7.41
CA VAL A 145 -6.37 -11.27 6.68
C VAL A 145 -5.33 -11.99 7.56
N PRO A 146 -4.60 -13.00 7.03
CA PRO A 146 -3.56 -13.69 7.78
C PRO A 146 -2.42 -12.76 8.22
N GLY A 147 -2.02 -12.86 9.49
CA GLY A 147 -0.87 -12.16 10.05
C GLY A 147 -0.86 -12.20 11.58
N ALA A 148 0.28 -11.87 12.19
CA ALA A 148 0.38 -11.71 13.63
C ALA A 148 0.07 -10.26 14.00
N VAL A 149 -0.81 -10.02 14.96
CA VAL A 149 -1.08 -8.66 15.47
C VAL A 149 0.15 -8.17 16.22
N GLU A 150 0.74 -7.07 15.75
CA GLU A 150 1.93 -6.44 16.34
C GLU A 150 1.59 -5.15 17.07
N VAL A 151 0.56 -4.45 16.57
CA VAL A 151 0.05 -3.22 17.18
C VAL A 151 -1.45 -3.34 17.25
N GLU A 152 -1.98 -3.12 18.44
CA GLU A 152 -3.40 -2.92 18.70
C GLU A 152 -3.57 -1.61 19.44
N ILE A 153 -4.34 -0.70 18.87
CA ILE A 153 -4.69 0.58 19.49
C ILE A 153 -6.16 0.53 19.83
N GLN A 154 -6.46 0.54 21.12
CA GLN A 154 -7.81 0.75 21.62
C GLN A 154 -8.14 2.24 21.54
N LEU A 155 -9.22 2.60 20.85
CA LEU A 155 -9.64 3.99 20.69
C LEU A 155 -10.44 4.43 21.90
N ASP A 156 -10.03 5.55 22.50
CA ASP A 156 -10.87 6.26 23.46
C ASP A 156 -12.06 6.93 22.76
N SER A 157 -12.98 7.49 23.56
CA SER A 157 -14.18 8.13 23.03
C SER A 157 -13.89 9.29 22.08
N ALA A 158 -12.81 10.03 22.31
CA ALA A 158 -12.43 11.18 21.49
C ALA A 158 -11.80 10.74 20.16
N ALA A 159 -10.88 9.77 20.19
CA ALA A 159 -10.26 9.17 19.01
C ALA A 159 -11.31 8.50 18.13
N ARG A 160 -12.22 7.73 18.75
CA ARG A 160 -13.36 7.12 18.06
C ARG A 160 -14.25 8.16 17.40
N ALA A 161 -14.60 9.24 18.10
CA ALA A 161 -15.42 10.31 17.53
C ALA A 161 -14.75 10.97 16.32
N ARG A 162 -13.43 11.23 16.37
CA ARG A 162 -12.68 11.79 15.23
C ARG A 162 -12.63 10.82 14.05
N LYS A 163 -12.33 9.53 14.28
CA LYS A 163 -12.36 8.50 13.24
C LYS A 163 -13.73 8.41 12.55
N MET A 164 -14.80 8.36 13.34
CA MET A 164 -16.17 8.33 12.80
C MET A 164 -16.51 9.60 12.00
N ALA A 165 -16.05 10.77 12.45
CA ALA A 165 -16.21 12.02 11.72
C ALA A 165 -15.46 12.00 10.38
N ALA A 166 -14.22 11.52 10.35
CA ALA A 166 -13.42 11.38 9.13
C ALA A 166 -14.10 10.43 8.12
N VAL A 167 -14.58 9.28 8.59
CA VAL A 167 -15.34 8.32 7.77
C VAL A 167 -16.61 8.96 7.20
N LYS A 168 -17.35 9.72 8.01
CA LYS A 168 -18.57 10.41 7.57
C LYS A 168 -18.27 11.51 6.55
N ALA A 169 -17.17 12.23 6.69
CA ALA A 169 -16.74 13.26 5.74
C ALA A 169 -16.30 12.66 4.39
N TYR A 170 -15.83 11.41 4.40
CA TYR A 170 -15.43 10.67 3.20
C TYR A 170 -16.65 10.14 2.43
N THR A 171 -17.39 11.04 1.79
CA THR A 171 -18.70 10.72 1.19
C THR A 171 -18.68 9.60 0.14
N PRO A 172 -17.64 9.44 -0.72
CA PRO A 172 -17.61 8.33 -1.68
C PRO A 172 -17.55 6.94 -1.02
N LEU A 173 -17.11 6.87 0.24
CA LEU A 173 -16.96 5.65 1.02
C LEU A 173 -18.15 5.33 1.92
N ALA A 174 -19.23 6.11 1.88
CA ALA A 174 -20.34 5.92 2.80
C ALA A 174 -20.94 4.49 2.75
N ASP A 175 -20.95 3.84 1.58
CA ASP A 175 -21.43 2.47 1.42
C ASP A 175 -20.42 1.44 1.94
N GLU A 176 -19.13 1.61 1.62
CA GLU A 176 -18.05 0.73 2.08
C GLU A 176 -17.92 0.80 3.61
N ALA A 177 -17.96 2.00 4.18
CA ALA A 177 -17.96 2.24 5.62
C ALA A 177 -19.13 1.56 6.34
N ARG A 178 -20.33 1.57 5.74
CA ARG A 178 -21.49 0.83 6.25
C ARG A 178 -21.25 -0.68 6.23
N GLN A 179 -20.79 -1.22 5.10
CA GLN A 179 -20.51 -2.66 4.97
C GLN A 179 -19.43 -3.15 5.95
N ILE A 180 -18.44 -2.31 6.23
CA ILE A 180 -17.40 -2.59 7.22
C ILE A 180 -18.00 -2.69 8.62
N LEU A 181 -18.80 -1.69 9.01
CA LEU A 181 -19.44 -1.65 10.31
C LEU A 181 -20.39 -2.84 10.51
N ASP A 182 -21.11 -3.24 9.46
CA ASP A 182 -22.00 -4.41 9.50
C ASP A 182 -21.22 -5.72 9.71
N ARG A 183 -19.99 -5.82 9.19
CA ARG A 183 -19.13 -7.02 9.29
C ARG A 183 -18.30 -7.06 10.57
N ASP A 184 -17.86 -5.90 11.05
CA ASP A 184 -17.12 -5.74 12.30
C ASP A 184 -17.65 -4.52 13.05
N PRO A 185 -18.66 -4.70 13.93
CA PRO A 185 -19.23 -3.61 14.72
C PRO A 185 -18.21 -2.89 15.60
N GLN A 186 -17.07 -3.52 15.90
CA GLN A 186 -15.99 -2.98 16.73
C GLN A 186 -14.89 -2.30 15.90
N CYS A 187 -15.03 -2.19 14.57
CA CYS A 187 -14.00 -1.63 13.69
C CYS A 187 -13.63 -0.16 13.98
N PHE A 188 -14.49 0.55 14.72
CA PHE A 188 -14.24 1.92 15.19
C PHE A 188 -13.69 1.99 16.61
N ASP A 189 -13.67 0.88 17.32
CA ASP A 189 -13.20 0.82 18.70
C ASP A 189 -11.72 0.44 18.76
N ARG A 190 -11.19 -0.22 17.72
CA ARG A 190 -9.78 -0.60 17.65
C ARG A 190 -9.16 -0.37 16.28
N GLU A 191 -7.83 -0.27 16.26
CA GLU A 191 -7.00 -0.26 15.07
C GLU A 191 -5.89 -1.28 15.20
N LEU A 192 -5.66 -2.04 14.14
CA LEU A 192 -4.71 -3.15 14.13
C LEU A 192 -3.66 -2.92 13.05
N LEU A 193 -2.40 -3.18 13.40
CA LEU A 193 -1.34 -3.43 12.42
C LEU A 193 -0.79 -4.83 12.64
N ILE A 194 -0.68 -5.57 11.54
CA ILE A 194 -0.20 -6.96 11.55
C ILE A 194 1.19 -7.05 10.92
N SER A 195 2.00 -8.00 11.35
CA SER A 195 3.08 -8.50 10.51
C SER A 195 2.58 -9.66 9.65
N GLN A 196 3.01 -9.66 8.40
CA GLN A 196 2.64 -10.69 7.44
C GLN A 196 3.89 -11.16 6.71
N HIS A 197 3.96 -12.47 6.45
CA HIS A 197 4.90 -13.06 5.52
C HIS A 197 4.12 -13.64 4.34
N PHE A 198 4.50 -13.26 3.13
CA PHE A 198 3.87 -13.76 1.91
C PHE A 198 4.95 -14.26 0.94
N ASP A 199 4.79 -15.52 0.51
CA ASP A 199 5.68 -16.15 -0.46
C ASP A 199 5.15 -15.91 -1.88
N TRP A 200 5.78 -14.97 -2.59
CA TRP A 200 5.43 -14.62 -3.96
C TRP A 200 5.74 -15.73 -4.97
N ASP A 201 6.50 -16.77 -4.62
CA ASP A 201 6.82 -17.88 -5.51
C ASP A 201 5.80 -19.03 -5.39
N ALA A 202 5.04 -19.07 -4.29
CA ALA A 202 4.01 -20.06 -4.07
C ALA A 202 2.85 -19.92 -5.08
N PRO A 203 2.29 -21.04 -5.59
CA PRO A 203 1.05 -21.01 -6.35
C PRO A 203 -0.09 -20.44 -5.50
N TRP A 204 -0.81 -19.46 -6.05
CA TRP A 204 -1.95 -18.84 -5.37
C TRP A 204 -3.04 -18.47 -6.37
N THR A 205 -4.28 -18.46 -5.92
CA THR A 205 -5.44 -18.01 -6.70
C THR A 205 -6.28 -17.10 -5.81
N PRO A 206 -6.07 -15.78 -5.88
CA PRO A 206 -6.80 -14.81 -5.07
C PRO A 206 -8.25 -14.64 -5.54
N ASP A 207 -9.09 -14.11 -4.65
CA ASP A 207 -10.49 -13.83 -4.95
C ASP A 207 -10.63 -12.82 -6.09
N TRP A 208 -9.76 -11.81 -6.18
CA TRP A 208 -9.78 -10.87 -7.31
C TRP A 208 -9.56 -11.55 -8.65
N GLU A 209 -8.77 -12.63 -8.72
CA GLU A 209 -8.56 -13.38 -9.96
C GLU A 209 -9.81 -14.19 -10.31
N ARG A 210 -10.40 -14.87 -9.33
CA ARG A 210 -11.64 -15.63 -9.52
C ARG A 210 -12.78 -14.72 -10.01
N ILE A 211 -12.99 -13.60 -9.32
CA ILE A 211 -13.99 -12.59 -9.69
C ILE A 211 -13.67 -11.98 -11.07
N GLY A 212 -12.39 -11.74 -11.37
CA GLY A 212 -11.95 -11.27 -12.68
C GLY A 212 -12.34 -12.23 -13.81
N LYS A 213 -12.13 -13.55 -13.62
CA LYS A 213 -12.52 -14.58 -14.59
C LYS A 213 -14.03 -14.62 -14.80
N GLU A 214 -14.81 -14.51 -13.72
CA GLU A 214 -16.28 -14.42 -13.78
C GLU A 214 -16.72 -13.17 -14.56
N ARG A 215 -16.06 -12.02 -14.37
CA ARG A 215 -16.36 -10.78 -15.11
C ARG A 215 -16.01 -10.88 -16.59
N VAL A 216 -14.95 -11.61 -16.96
CA VAL A 216 -14.65 -11.91 -18.37
C VAL A 216 -15.73 -12.82 -18.98
N ALA A 217 -16.12 -13.89 -18.28
CA ALA A 217 -17.20 -14.78 -18.74
C ALA A 217 -18.51 -14.02 -18.97
N ASN A 218 -18.79 -13.02 -18.13
CA ASN A 218 -19.95 -12.14 -18.23
C ASN A 218 -19.76 -10.93 -19.17
N LYS A 219 -18.65 -10.86 -19.93
CA LYS A 219 -18.33 -9.77 -20.87
C LYS A 219 -18.26 -8.37 -20.24
N VAL A 220 -18.01 -8.30 -18.94
CA VAL A 220 -17.77 -7.06 -18.21
C VAL A 220 -16.33 -6.59 -18.43
N TYR A 221 -15.38 -7.53 -18.50
CA TYR A 221 -13.97 -7.27 -18.79
C TYR A 221 -13.53 -8.00 -20.06
N ASP A 222 -12.62 -7.40 -20.82
CA ASP A 222 -12.02 -8.05 -21.98
C ASP A 222 -11.02 -9.13 -21.58
N ARG A 223 -10.28 -8.90 -20.49
CA ARG A 223 -9.21 -9.78 -20.02
C ARG A 223 -9.13 -9.78 -18.50
N CYS A 224 -8.82 -10.95 -17.94
CA CYS A 224 -8.61 -11.12 -16.50
C CYS A 224 -7.14 -10.84 -16.16
N ILE A 225 -6.91 -10.05 -15.11
CA ILE A 225 -5.62 -10.02 -14.43
C ILE A 225 -5.49 -11.33 -13.65
N THR A 226 -4.37 -12.02 -13.78
CA THR A 226 -4.07 -13.24 -13.02
C THR A 226 -2.84 -13.06 -12.15
N TYR A 227 -2.77 -13.80 -11.04
CA TYR A 227 -1.64 -13.81 -10.15
C TYR A 227 -0.38 -14.21 -10.91
N LYS A 228 -0.42 -15.36 -11.57
CA LYS A 228 0.75 -15.95 -12.23
C LYS A 228 1.29 -15.12 -13.38
N GLU A 229 0.43 -14.57 -14.23
CA GLU A 229 0.88 -13.89 -15.46
C GLU A 229 1.11 -12.39 -15.26
N ASN A 230 0.40 -11.74 -14.32
CA ASN A 230 0.39 -10.29 -14.22
C ASN A 230 0.98 -9.78 -12.91
N VAL A 231 0.60 -10.35 -11.75
CA VAL A 231 0.97 -9.79 -10.44
C VAL A 231 2.30 -10.35 -9.94
N GLN A 232 2.49 -11.68 -9.97
CA GLN A 232 3.69 -12.37 -9.50
C GLN A 232 4.97 -11.82 -10.17
N PRO A 233 5.06 -11.63 -11.51
CA PRO A 233 6.27 -11.09 -12.13
C PRO A 233 6.59 -9.66 -11.68
N VAL A 234 5.57 -8.83 -11.44
CA VAL A 234 5.73 -7.46 -10.95
C VAL A 234 6.23 -7.46 -9.51
N ALA A 235 5.61 -8.26 -8.62
CA ALA A 235 6.05 -8.38 -7.23
C ALA A 235 7.50 -8.88 -7.14
N GLN A 236 7.85 -9.93 -7.88
CA GLN A 236 9.22 -10.44 -7.97
C GLN A 236 10.20 -9.37 -8.49
N ARG A 237 9.79 -8.57 -9.48
CA ARG A 237 10.63 -7.46 -9.97
C ARG A 237 10.87 -6.43 -8.87
N LEU A 238 9.83 -5.99 -8.17
CA LEU A 238 9.95 -5.05 -7.05
C LEU A 238 10.90 -5.58 -5.96
N MET A 239 10.80 -6.88 -5.64
CA MET A 239 11.70 -7.51 -4.65
C MET A 239 13.14 -7.47 -5.12
N SER A 240 13.37 -7.80 -6.40
CA SER A 240 14.71 -7.79 -6.99
C SER A 240 15.33 -6.39 -7.06
N GLU A 241 14.52 -5.34 -7.29
CA GLU A 241 15.01 -3.95 -7.26
C GLU A 241 15.40 -3.53 -5.85
N GLY A 242 14.65 -3.97 -4.85
CA GLY A 242 15.01 -3.82 -3.44
C GLY A 242 16.37 -4.44 -3.09
N ASP A 243 16.71 -5.55 -3.76
CA ASP A 243 17.99 -6.25 -3.55
C ASP A 243 19.14 -5.67 -4.42
N ARG A 244 18.87 -5.14 -5.62
CA ARG A 244 19.91 -4.73 -6.60
C ARG A 244 20.81 -3.57 -6.18
N THR A 245 20.36 -2.70 -5.28
CA THR A 245 21.21 -1.65 -4.70
C THR A 245 22.28 -2.20 -3.74
N HIS A 246 22.30 -3.51 -3.47
CA HIS A 246 23.30 -4.20 -2.65
C HIS A 246 24.49 -4.79 -3.43
N ALA A 247 24.50 -4.77 -4.77
CA ALA A 247 25.68 -5.19 -5.51
C ALA A 247 26.76 -4.07 -5.43
N PRO A 248 27.98 -4.34 -4.92
CA PRO A 248 29.04 -3.35 -4.98
C PRO A 248 29.25 -2.97 -6.44
N ARG A 249 29.04 -1.69 -6.78
CA ARG A 249 29.46 -1.15 -8.08
C ARG A 249 30.94 -1.50 -8.25
N LYS A 250 31.26 -2.47 -9.13
CA LYS A 250 32.64 -2.69 -9.55
C LYS A 250 33.11 -1.39 -10.17
N VAL A 251 33.96 -0.67 -9.45
CA VAL A 251 34.67 0.49 -9.97
C VAL A 251 35.44 -0.02 -11.19
N GLN A 252 35.01 0.40 -12.38
CA GLN A 252 35.75 0.16 -13.60
C GLN A 252 37.03 0.99 -13.49
N ARG A 253 38.12 0.36 -13.05
CA ARG A 253 39.44 0.98 -13.11
C ARG A 253 39.79 1.15 -14.58
N LEU A 254 39.81 2.39 -15.05
CA LEU A 254 40.39 2.74 -16.33
C LEU A 254 41.87 2.32 -16.33
N PRO A 255 42.38 1.71 -17.42
CA PRO A 255 43.78 1.35 -17.50
C PRO A 255 44.64 2.61 -17.48
N SER A 256 45.63 2.63 -16.58
CA SER A 256 46.69 3.64 -16.60
C SER A 256 47.42 3.49 -17.93
N ARG A 257 47.41 4.55 -18.75
CA ARG A 257 48.24 4.64 -19.95
C ARG A 257 49.71 4.55 -19.51
N ALA A 258 50.44 3.63 -20.14
CA ALA A 258 51.89 3.58 -20.13
C ALA A 258 52.47 4.69 -21.01
#